data_AF-A0A3N7GZ53-F1
#
_entry.id   AF-A0A3N7GZ53-F1
#
_cell.length_a   1.000
_cell.length_b   1.000
_cell.length_c   1.000
_cell.angle_alpha   90.00
_cell.angle_beta   90.00
_cell.angle_gamma   90.00
#
_symmetry.space_group_name_H-M   'P 1'
#
loop_
_entity.id
_entity.type
_entity.pdbx_description
1 polymer ?
#
loop_
_entity_poly.entity_id
_entity_poly.type
_entity_poly.pdbx_seq_one_letter_code
_entity_poly.pdbx_strand_id
1 'polypeptide(L)'
;MRLQRTIFIAFLLTFFTALKEGQICVLDRNCNSGLHCETCVANGNLRPRCTGIQPIIPASKVNGLPFNEYAWLTTHNSSAMGDLSATGSIILAPTNQQDTVTSQLNNGIRGLMLDMYDFQNDVWLRHSFGGNCYNIAAFQPVINVLKEIQAFLEASPSEIITIFIEDYVTSPRGLTKVFDGAGLMKYWFPVSRMAKNGGKWPTVDDMVRKNQRLVVFTSKSAEEASKGIAYQWRYVVEIQSESYYFPEFGTIHWLVRTN
;
A
#
# COMPACT_ATOMS: atom_id res chain seq x y z
N MET A 1 22.26 57.74 35.09
CA MET A 1 23.09 56.77 34.34
C MET A 1 22.52 55.37 34.57
N ARG A 2 21.61 54.88 33.72
CA ARG A 2 21.05 53.51 33.79
C ARG A 2 21.59 52.72 32.61
N LEU A 3 22.43 51.73 32.89
CA LEU A 3 23.06 50.87 31.91
C LEU A 3 22.08 49.74 31.56
N GLN A 4 21.45 49.82 30.39
CA GLN A 4 20.53 48.79 29.91
C GLN A 4 21.35 47.67 29.27
N ARG A 5 21.45 46.51 29.95
CA ARG A 5 22.14 45.32 29.43
C ARG A 5 21.20 44.59 28.46
N THR A 6 21.49 44.68 27.18
CA THR A 6 20.84 43.87 26.14
C THR A 6 21.39 42.45 26.19
N ILE A 7 20.55 41.48 26.53
CA ILE A 7 20.89 40.05 26.49
C ILE A 7 20.60 39.54 25.07
N PHE A 8 21.64 39.16 24.33
CA PHE A 8 21.50 38.43 23.08
C PHE A 8 21.30 36.95 23.39
N ILE A 9 20.10 36.42 23.13
CA ILE A 9 19.83 34.98 23.16
C ILE A 9 20.17 34.45 21.76
N ALA A 10 21.29 33.74 21.64
CA ALA A 10 21.63 33.00 20.43
C ALA A 10 20.79 31.72 20.34
N PHE A 11 19.81 31.70 19.44
CA PHE A 11 19.13 30.46 19.06
C PHE A 11 20.08 29.60 18.22
N LEU A 12 20.65 28.56 18.82
CA LEU A 12 21.31 27.47 18.08
C LEU A 12 20.23 26.65 17.38
N LEU A 13 19.95 26.97 16.12
CA LEU A 13 19.21 26.09 15.22
C LEU A 13 20.10 24.89 14.89
N THR A 14 19.96 23.80 15.65
CA THR A 14 20.53 22.51 15.27
C THR A 14 19.74 21.97 14.09
N PHE A 15 20.24 22.18 12.88
CA PHE A 15 19.77 21.46 11.70
C PHE A 15 20.22 20.01 11.83
N PHE A 16 19.38 19.14 12.39
CA PHE A 16 19.58 17.70 12.25
C PHE A 16 19.28 17.34 10.79
N THR A 17 20.33 17.28 9.97
CA THR A 17 20.22 16.70 8.63
C THR A 17 19.99 15.21 8.79
N ALA A 18 18.89 14.71 8.25
CA ALA A 18 18.65 13.28 8.20
C ALA A 18 19.75 12.55 7.39
N LEU A 19 20.10 11.35 7.84
CA LEU A 19 21.20 10.55 7.33
C LEU A 19 20.83 9.94 5.98
N LYS A 20 21.77 10.00 5.04
CA LYS A 20 21.68 9.40 3.71
C LYS A 20 21.93 7.89 3.75
N GLU A 21 21.59 7.24 2.66
CA GLU A 21 21.83 5.81 2.43
C GLU A 21 23.31 5.44 2.70
N GLY A 22 23.52 4.31 3.36
CA GLY A 22 24.82 3.79 3.78
C GLY A 22 25.43 4.44 5.03
N GLN A 23 24.87 5.54 5.56
CA GLN A 23 25.37 6.16 6.79
C GLN A 23 24.95 5.37 8.03
N ILE A 24 25.80 5.36 9.07
CA ILE A 24 25.54 4.64 10.32
C ILE A 24 24.42 5.33 11.07
N CYS A 25 23.43 4.55 11.51
CA CYS A 25 22.25 5.04 12.21
C CYS A 25 22.05 4.27 13.52
N VAL A 26 21.12 4.75 14.34
CA VAL A 26 20.69 4.06 15.57
C VAL A 26 19.19 3.76 15.51
N LEU A 27 18.40 4.66 14.92
CA LEU A 27 16.95 4.55 14.75
C LEU A 27 16.55 5.05 13.36
N ASP A 28 15.42 4.57 12.84
CA ASP A 28 14.88 4.97 11.52
C ASP A 28 14.73 6.48 11.37
N ARG A 29 14.30 7.17 12.45
CA ARG A 29 14.17 8.64 12.46
C ARG A 29 15.48 9.39 12.21
N ASN A 30 16.62 8.71 12.31
CA ASN A 30 17.91 9.31 11.96
C ASN A 30 18.12 9.35 10.46
N CYS A 31 17.44 8.50 9.69
CA CYS A 31 17.61 8.36 8.25
C CYS A 31 16.68 9.29 7.46
N ASN A 32 17.04 9.58 6.21
CA ASN A 32 16.20 10.31 5.28
C ASN A 32 14.88 9.56 5.05
N SER A 33 13.87 10.31 4.60
CA SER A 33 12.57 9.73 4.23
C SER A 33 12.74 8.55 3.27
N GLY A 34 12.09 7.42 3.59
CA GLY A 34 12.15 6.18 2.81
C GLY A 34 13.36 5.30 3.09
N LEU A 35 14.18 5.63 4.09
CA LEU A 35 15.29 4.79 4.54
C LEU A 35 15.01 4.22 5.94
N HIS A 36 15.43 2.99 6.15
CA HIS A 36 15.31 2.27 7.42
C HIS A 36 16.69 2.08 8.04
N CYS A 37 16.74 2.05 9.37
CA CYS A 37 17.98 1.82 10.10
C CYS A 37 18.18 0.33 10.35
N GLU A 38 18.83 -0.34 9.40
CA GLU A 38 18.89 -1.80 9.39
C GLU A 38 20.31 -2.33 9.42
N THR A 39 20.44 -3.58 9.88
CA THR A 39 21.71 -4.30 9.87
C THR A 39 21.71 -5.30 8.72
N CYS A 40 22.58 -5.10 7.74
CA CYS A 40 22.79 -6.06 6.66
C CYS A 40 23.67 -7.22 7.15
N VAL A 41 23.04 -8.24 7.74
CA VAL A 41 23.73 -9.44 8.28
C VAL A 41 24.49 -10.20 7.18
N ALA A 42 23.99 -10.18 5.94
CA ALA A 42 24.61 -10.87 4.80
C ALA A 42 26.06 -10.42 4.52
N ASN A 43 26.42 -9.18 4.84
CA ASN A 43 27.77 -8.65 4.65
C ASN A 43 28.67 -8.76 5.90
N GLY A 44 28.23 -9.46 6.96
CA GLY A 44 28.99 -9.60 8.21
C GLY A 44 29.17 -8.29 9.01
N ASN A 45 28.52 -7.20 8.60
CA ASN A 45 28.61 -5.91 9.26
C ASN A 45 27.42 -5.73 10.22
N LEU A 46 27.70 -5.80 11.52
CA LEU A 46 26.68 -5.64 12.56
C LEU A 46 26.31 -4.19 12.89
N ARG A 47 26.90 -3.20 12.18
CA ARG A 47 26.56 -1.78 12.40
C ARG A 47 25.34 -1.40 11.57
N PRO A 48 24.24 -0.95 12.20
CA PRO A 48 23.07 -0.48 11.47
C PRO A 48 23.43 0.70 10.55
N ARG A 49 22.85 0.69 9.36
CA ARG A 49 23.00 1.77 8.37
C ARG A 49 21.64 2.13 7.81
N CYS A 50 21.51 3.37 7.37
CA CYS A 50 20.36 3.77 6.59
C CYS A 50 20.37 2.99 5.28
N THR A 51 19.46 2.04 5.13
CA THR A 51 19.23 1.24 3.93
C THR A 51 17.95 1.72 3.28
N GLY A 52 17.83 1.53 1.98
CA GLY A 52 16.60 1.79 1.25
C GLY A 52 16.55 0.86 0.06
N ILE A 53 15.34 0.45 -0.31
CA ILE A 53 15.16 -0.31 -1.55
C ILE A 53 15.13 0.67 -2.71
N GLN A 54 15.86 0.37 -3.78
CA GLN A 54 15.63 1.00 -5.08
C GLN A 54 14.62 0.18 -5.87
N PRO A 55 13.35 0.62 -6.00
CA PRO A 55 12.37 -0.15 -6.72
C PRO A 55 12.64 -0.15 -8.21
N ILE A 56 12.55 -1.34 -8.82
CA ILE A 56 12.50 -1.48 -10.28
C ILE A 56 11.03 -1.53 -10.68
N ILE A 57 10.53 -0.46 -11.30
CA ILE A 57 9.19 -0.45 -11.88
C ILE A 57 9.23 -1.19 -13.23
N PRO A 58 8.52 -2.33 -13.39
CA PRO A 58 8.63 -3.14 -14.62
C PRO A 58 8.29 -2.35 -15.89
N ALA A 59 7.26 -1.52 -15.82
CA ALA A 59 6.82 -0.65 -16.91
C ALA A 59 7.79 0.50 -17.23
N SER A 60 8.81 0.76 -16.41
CA SER A 60 9.89 1.69 -16.74
C SER A 60 11.08 1.02 -17.41
N LYS A 61 11.11 -0.32 -17.47
CA LYS A 61 12.18 -1.11 -18.10
C LYS A 61 11.76 -1.65 -19.46
N VAL A 62 10.50 -2.07 -19.57
CA VAL A 62 9.90 -2.53 -20.83
C VAL A 62 8.55 -1.85 -20.95
N ASN A 63 8.31 -1.15 -22.06
CA ASN A 63 7.07 -0.39 -22.30
C ASN A 63 6.19 -1.10 -23.33
N GLY A 64 4.92 -0.67 -23.42
CA GLY A 64 4.00 -1.13 -24.47
C GLY A 64 3.45 -2.55 -24.31
N LEU A 65 3.76 -3.26 -23.23
CA LEU A 65 3.15 -4.57 -22.97
C LEU A 65 1.73 -4.40 -22.40
N PRO A 66 0.81 -5.35 -22.67
CA PRO A 66 -0.42 -5.53 -21.93
C PRO A 66 -0.18 -5.54 -20.41
N PHE A 67 -1.11 -4.97 -19.64
CA PHE A 67 -1.00 -4.99 -18.17
C PHE A 67 -0.81 -6.40 -17.61
N ASN A 68 -1.46 -7.40 -18.23
CA ASN A 68 -1.36 -8.81 -17.84
C ASN A 68 -0.08 -9.54 -18.28
N GLU A 69 0.82 -8.85 -18.98
CA GLU A 69 2.14 -9.37 -19.35
C GLU A 69 3.27 -8.84 -18.44
N TYR A 70 2.94 -8.02 -17.44
CA TYR A 70 3.85 -7.61 -16.37
C TYR A 70 3.67 -8.45 -15.10
N ALA A 71 4.71 -8.47 -14.26
CA ALA A 71 4.65 -9.01 -12.91
C ALA A 71 4.72 -7.85 -11.91
N TRP A 72 3.75 -7.77 -10.99
CA TRP A 72 3.59 -6.63 -10.07
C TRP A 72 3.80 -7.08 -8.62
N LEU A 73 4.68 -6.37 -7.91
CA LEU A 73 4.95 -6.63 -6.51
C LEU A 73 3.74 -6.22 -5.65
N THR A 74 3.26 -7.15 -4.84
CA THR A 74 2.02 -7.00 -4.07
C THR A 74 2.22 -7.43 -2.61
N THR A 75 1.73 -6.63 -1.65
CA THR A 75 1.78 -6.96 -0.20
C THR A 75 0.46 -7.58 0.29
N HIS A 76 0.55 -8.47 1.28
CA HIS A 76 -0.60 -9.08 1.95
C HIS A 76 -0.98 -8.27 3.20
N ASN A 77 -2.27 -8.01 3.39
CA ASN A 77 -2.78 -7.15 4.47
C ASN A 77 -1.99 -5.85 4.59
N SER A 78 -1.94 -5.10 3.49
CA SER A 78 -1.01 -3.99 3.27
C SER A 78 -1.12 -2.86 4.31
N SER A 79 -2.17 -2.83 5.13
CA SER A 79 -2.38 -1.83 6.19
C SER A 79 -2.27 -2.38 7.61
N ALA A 80 -2.01 -3.68 7.79
CA ALA A 80 -1.96 -4.33 9.09
C ALA A 80 -0.62 -4.03 9.78
N MET A 81 -0.54 -2.85 10.39
CA MET A 81 0.65 -2.33 11.08
C MET A 81 0.28 -1.63 12.39
N GLY A 82 1.22 -1.62 13.34
CA GLY A 82 1.09 -0.92 14.62
C GLY A 82 0.23 -1.62 15.67
N ASP A 83 0.31 -1.11 16.89
CA ASP A 83 -0.28 -1.74 18.09
C ASP A 83 -1.54 -1.02 18.60
N LEU A 84 -1.90 0.11 17.98
CA LEU A 84 -3.04 0.94 18.37
C LEU A 84 -3.98 1.14 17.20
N SER A 85 -5.26 0.86 17.46
CA SER A 85 -6.36 1.14 16.54
C SER A 85 -6.59 2.63 16.42
N ALA A 86 -7.13 3.08 15.28
CA ALA A 86 -7.70 4.43 15.15
C ALA A 86 -8.84 4.70 16.15
N THR A 87 -9.42 3.66 16.77
CA THR A 87 -10.37 3.80 17.89
C THR A 87 -9.72 4.07 19.25
N GLY A 88 -8.39 3.96 19.35
CA GLY A 88 -7.62 4.05 20.59
C GLY A 88 -7.46 2.73 21.34
N SER A 89 -8.07 1.63 20.87
CA SER A 89 -7.88 0.31 21.47
C SER A 89 -6.54 -0.31 21.08
N ILE A 90 -5.99 -1.15 21.97
CA ILE A 90 -4.85 -2.00 21.63
C ILE A 90 -5.27 -3.01 20.55
N ILE A 91 -4.41 -3.22 19.57
CA ILE A 91 -4.57 -4.24 18.53
C ILE A 91 -3.96 -5.55 19.04
N LEU A 92 -4.77 -6.61 19.06
CA LEU A 92 -4.38 -7.98 19.37
C LEU A 92 -4.62 -8.87 18.15
N ALA A 93 -3.96 -8.52 17.05
CA ALA A 93 -4.01 -9.25 15.79
C ALA A 93 -2.60 -9.26 15.18
N PRO A 94 -2.26 -10.28 14.36
CA PRO A 94 -0.98 -10.29 13.65
C PRO A 94 -0.86 -9.08 12.74
N THR A 95 0.29 -8.40 12.81
CA THR A 95 0.70 -7.37 11.84
C THR A 95 1.47 -8.02 10.70
N ASN A 96 1.26 -7.55 9.48
CA ASN A 96 1.96 -8.06 8.28
C ASN A 96 3.02 -7.08 7.75
N GLN A 97 2.88 -5.80 8.10
CA GLN A 97 3.67 -4.71 7.52
C GLN A 97 4.32 -3.87 8.62
N GLN A 98 5.52 -3.38 8.35
CA GLN A 98 6.23 -2.39 9.18
C GLN A 98 6.08 -0.97 8.63
N ASP A 99 5.62 -0.87 7.38
CA ASP A 99 5.53 0.36 6.60
C ASP A 99 4.10 0.82 6.35
N THR A 100 3.92 2.15 6.30
CA THR A 100 2.68 2.76 5.80
C THR A 100 2.44 2.41 4.35
N VAL A 101 1.19 2.50 3.88
CA VAL A 101 0.86 2.26 2.47
C VAL A 101 1.60 3.26 1.57
N THR A 102 1.71 4.52 2.00
CA THR A 102 2.54 5.52 1.29
C THR A 102 4.00 5.07 1.14
N SER A 103 4.63 4.55 2.21
CA SER A 103 6.00 4.04 2.17
C SER A 103 6.13 2.84 1.21
N GLN A 104 5.22 1.87 1.32
CA GLN A 104 5.17 0.71 0.41
C GLN A 104 5.09 1.13 -1.07
N LEU A 105 4.21 2.08 -1.40
CA LEU A 105 4.06 2.57 -2.77
C LEU A 105 5.31 3.29 -3.28
N ASN A 106 5.95 4.10 -2.43
CA ASN A 106 7.22 4.76 -2.75
C ASN A 106 8.37 3.75 -2.94
N ASN A 107 8.30 2.61 -2.24
CA ASN A 107 9.26 1.51 -2.32
C ASN A 107 8.92 0.48 -3.41
N GLY A 108 8.01 0.83 -4.34
CA GLY A 108 7.76 0.05 -5.57
C GLY A 108 6.62 -0.96 -5.51
N ILE A 109 5.91 -1.08 -4.39
CA ILE A 109 4.68 -1.89 -4.33
C ILE A 109 3.65 -1.30 -5.29
N ARG A 110 3.00 -2.15 -6.08
CA ARG A 110 1.93 -1.77 -7.02
C ARG A 110 0.66 -2.59 -6.87
N GLY A 111 0.68 -3.62 -6.02
CA GLY A 111 -0.51 -4.33 -5.57
C GLY A 111 -0.68 -4.26 -4.06
N LEU A 112 -1.90 -4.08 -3.59
CA LEU A 112 -2.23 -4.04 -2.17
C LEU A 112 -3.40 -4.99 -1.90
N MET A 113 -3.24 -5.91 -0.95
CA MET A 113 -4.35 -6.72 -0.46
C MET A 113 -4.90 -6.12 0.82
N LEU A 114 -6.22 -5.89 0.85
CA LEU A 114 -6.92 -5.21 1.91
C LEU A 114 -8.15 -6.01 2.35
N ASP A 115 -8.13 -6.40 3.61
CA ASP A 115 -9.24 -7.05 4.29
C ASP A 115 -10.25 -6.00 4.75
N MET A 116 -11.43 -5.96 4.13
CA MET A 116 -12.42 -4.90 4.35
C MET A 116 -13.68 -5.44 5.05
N TYR A 117 -14.05 -4.79 6.16
CA TYR A 117 -15.18 -5.17 7.01
C TYR A 117 -16.10 -3.98 7.31
N ASP A 118 -17.39 -4.22 7.45
CA ASP A 118 -18.30 -3.24 8.07
C ASP A 118 -18.00 -3.10 9.57
N PHE A 119 -17.84 -1.86 10.05
CA PHE A 119 -17.67 -1.56 11.46
C PHE A 119 -17.93 -0.09 11.79
N GLN A 120 -18.53 0.19 12.95
CA GLN A 120 -18.84 1.56 13.39
C GLN A 120 -19.53 2.39 12.29
N ASN A 121 -20.46 1.76 11.55
CA ASN A 121 -21.19 2.35 10.43
C ASN A 121 -20.32 2.83 9.25
N ASP A 122 -19.11 2.30 9.11
CA ASP A 122 -18.23 2.54 7.97
C ASP A 122 -17.43 1.27 7.58
N VAL A 123 -16.56 1.37 6.58
CA VAL A 123 -15.68 0.26 6.18
C VAL A 123 -14.29 0.42 6.81
N TRP A 124 -13.79 -0.66 7.40
CA TRP A 124 -12.54 -0.70 8.15
C TRP A 124 -11.63 -1.81 7.68
N LEU A 125 -10.33 -1.61 7.88
CA LEU A 125 -9.28 -2.58 7.64
C LEU A 125 -9.04 -3.41 8.90
N ARG A 126 -9.03 -4.74 8.77
CA ARG A 126 -8.92 -5.69 9.89
C ARG A 126 -8.17 -6.94 9.49
N HIS A 127 -7.56 -7.61 10.45
CA HIS A 127 -7.10 -8.97 10.29
C HIS A 127 -7.81 -9.84 11.33
N SER A 128 -8.95 -10.43 10.95
CA SER A 128 -9.82 -11.19 11.85
C SER A 128 -10.20 -12.52 11.22
N PHE A 129 -10.52 -13.51 12.06
CA PHE A 129 -10.87 -14.87 11.62
C PHE A 129 -12.38 -15.11 11.74
N GLY A 130 -12.94 -15.86 10.77
CA GLY A 130 -14.32 -16.33 10.82
C GLY A 130 -15.38 -15.26 10.55
N GLY A 131 -15.04 -14.17 9.85
CA GLY A 131 -15.98 -13.13 9.43
C GLY A 131 -16.50 -12.22 10.54
N ASN A 132 -16.01 -12.37 11.78
CA ASN A 132 -16.46 -11.58 12.93
C ASN A 132 -15.52 -10.41 13.22
N CYS A 133 -16.13 -9.29 13.62
CA CYS A 133 -15.51 -7.99 13.68
C CYS A 133 -15.20 -7.60 15.14
N TYR A 134 -14.09 -8.08 15.71
CA TYR A 134 -13.69 -7.73 17.08
C TYR A 134 -12.96 -6.39 17.12
N ASN A 135 -13.24 -5.57 18.13
CA ASN A 135 -12.59 -4.25 18.31
C ASN A 135 -11.06 -4.36 18.34
N ILE A 136 -10.55 -5.42 18.97
CA ILE A 136 -9.12 -5.69 19.12
C ILE A 136 -8.41 -6.05 17.80
N ALA A 137 -9.14 -6.27 16.71
CA ALA A 137 -8.58 -6.56 15.39
C ALA A 137 -8.79 -5.42 14.38
N ALA A 138 -9.28 -4.26 14.86
CA ALA A 138 -9.55 -3.08 14.04
C ALA A 138 -8.29 -2.21 13.89
N PHE A 139 -7.76 -2.08 12.68
CA PHE A 139 -6.63 -1.17 12.45
C PHE A 139 -7.13 0.27 12.29
N GLN A 140 -7.74 0.57 11.15
CA GLN A 140 -8.18 1.93 10.81
C GLN A 140 -9.32 1.93 9.77
N PRO A 141 -10.06 3.04 9.62
CA PRO A 141 -10.99 3.22 8.52
C PRO A 141 -10.28 3.07 7.16
N VAL A 142 -10.91 2.36 6.23
CA VAL A 142 -10.30 2.12 4.90
C VAL A 142 -10.08 3.41 4.11
N ILE A 143 -10.91 4.43 4.37
CA ILE A 143 -10.83 5.74 3.70
C ILE A 143 -9.47 6.42 3.89
N ASN A 144 -8.76 6.16 4.99
CA ASN A 144 -7.44 6.72 5.22
C ASN A 144 -6.42 6.15 4.22
N VAL A 145 -6.41 4.82 4.07
CA VAL A 145 -5.54 4.12 3.12
C VAL A 145 -5.92 4.45 1.67
N LEU A 146 -7.21 4.53 1.35
CA LEU A 146 -7.64 4.93 0.00
C LEU A 146 -7.21 6.36 -0.35
N LYS A 147 -7.14 7.27 0.63
CA LYS A 147 -6.60 8.62 0.43
C LYS A 147 -5.09 8.63 0.22
N GLU A 148 -4.33 7.76 0.89
CA GLU A 148 -2.91 7.57 0.59
C GLU A 148 -2.71 7.12 -0.86
N ILE A 149 -3.50 6.14 -1.33
CA ILE A 149 -3.47 5.67 -2.72
C ILE A 149 -3.86 6.79 -3.69
N GLN A 150 -4.89 7.58 -3.38
CA GLN A 150 -5.29 8.70 -4.23
C GLN A 150 -4.19 9.75 -4.34
N ALA A 151 -3.56 10.11 -3.22
CA ALA A 151 -2.45 11.07 -3.20
C ALA A 151 -1.26 10.55 -4.03
N PHE A 152 -0.94 9.26 -3.92
CA PHE A 152 0.10 8.64 -4.72
C PHE A 152 -0.21 8.66 -6.22
N LEU A 153 -1.42 8.28 -6.63
CA LEU A 153 -1.85 8.30 -8.04
C LEU A 153 -1.87 9.73 -8.60
N GLU A 154 -2.21 10.73 -7.80
CA GLU A 154 -2.15 12.15 -8.17
C GLU A 154 -0.70 12.60 -8.43
N ALA A 155 0.22 12.24 -7.53
CA ALA A 155 1.63 12.60 -7.64
C ALA A 155 2.38 11.81 -8.73
N SER A 156 1.88 10.62 -9.08
CA SER A 156 2.54 9.67 -9.98
C SER A 156 1.65 9.35 -11.20
N PRO A 157 1.57 10.23 -12.22
CA PRO A 157 0.60 10.12 -13.31
C PRO A 157 0.81 8.91 -14.24
N SER A 158 2.01 8.32 -14.24
CA SER A 158 2.35 7.11 -15.02
C SER A 158 2.05 5.80 -14.30
N GLU A 159 1.74 5.85 -13.00
CA GLU A 159 1.66 4.65 -12.18
C GLU A 159 0.25 4.09 -12.14
N ILE A 160 0.16 2.75 -12.06
CA ILE A 160 -1.07 1.98 -11.92
C ILE A 160 -1.01 1.23 -10.60
N ILE A 161 -2.09 1.28 -9.82
CA ILE A 161 -2.24 0.54 -8.56
C ILE A 161 -3.31 -0.53 -8.72
N THR A 162 -3.03 -1.71 -8.16
CA THR A 162 -3.99 -2.81 -8.03
C THR A 162 -4.40 -2.99 -6.58
N ILE A 163 -5.69 -3.13 -6.31
CA ILE A 163 -6.22 -3.46 -4.99
C ILE A 163 -6.95 -4.81 -5.05
N PHE A 164 -6.59 -5.72 -4.15
CA PHE A 164 -7.30 -6.96 -3.89
C PHE A 164 -8.10 -6.80 -2.61
N ILE A 165 -9.41 -6.94 -2.68
CA ILE A 165 -10.30 -6.83 -1.53
C ILE A 165 -10.65 -8.23 -1.06
N GLU A 166 -10.18 -8.60 0.14
CA GLU A 166 -10.82 -9.68 0.88
C GLU A 166 -12.10 -9.13 1.51
N ASP A 167 -13.21 -9.37 0.83
CA ASP A 167 -14.46 -8.64 1.03
C ASP A 167 -15.34 -9.30 2.08
N TYR A 168 -15.43 -8.67 3.25
CA TYR A 168 -16.41 -8.98 4.30
C TYR A 168 -17.47 -7.88 4.45
N VAL A 169 -17.55 -6.94 3.51
CA VAL A 169 -18.53 -5.87 3.50
C VAL A 169 -19.89 -6.41 3.07
N THR A 170 -20.91 -6.12 3.86
CA THR A 170 -22.31 -6.51 3.63
C THR A 170 -23.20 -5.30 3.38
N SER A 171 -22.76 -4.10 3.79
CA SER A 171 -23.50 -2.88 3.56
C SER A 171 -23.66 -2.62 2.05
N PRO A 172 -24.90 -2.33 1.55
CA PRO A 172 -25.18 -2.31 0.10
C PRO A 172 -24.30 -1.37 -0.73
N ARG A 173 -23.78 -0.30 -0.12
CA ARG A 173 -22.92 0.70 -0.79
C ARG A 173 -21.57 0.89 -0.10
N GLY A 174 -21.17 0.01 0.83
CA GLY A 174 -19.96 0.20 1.63
C GLY A 174 -18.72 0.47 0.77
N LEU A 175 -18.41 -0.44 -0.15
CA LEU A 175 -17.25 -0.33 -1.05
C LEU A 175 -17.36 0.89 -1.97
N THR A 176 -18.47 1.05 -2.71
CA THR A 176 -18.63 2.17 -3.64
C THR A 176 -18.53 3.53 -2.92
N LYS A 177 -19.12 3.65 -1.72
CA LYS A 177 -19.07 4.86 -0.89
C LYS A 177 -17.63 5.24 -0.54
N VAL A 178 -16.79 4.29 -0.12
CA VAL A 178 -15.42 4.61 0.30
C VAL A 178 -14.50 4.93 -0.87
N PHE A 179 -14.66 4.26 -2.02
CA PHE A 179 -13.89 4.59 -3.23
C PHE A 179 -14.28 5.96 -3.82
N ASP A 180 -15.59 6.27 -3.84
CA ASP A 180 -16.08 7.58 -4.26
C ASP A 180 -15.63 8.68 -3.30
N GLY A 181 -15.80 8.46 -1.99
CA GLY A 181 -15.35 9.40 -0.95
C GLY A 181 -13.83 9.64 -0.93
N ALA A 182 -13.04 8.68 -1.40
CA ALA A 182 -11.59 8.85 -1.59
C ALA A 182 -11.23 9.59 -2.89
N GLY A 183 -12.18 9.80 -3.80
CA GLY A 183 -11.93 10.39 -5.11
C GLY A 183 -11.21 9.46 -6.08
N LEU A 184 -11.29 8.13 -5.87
CA LEU A 184 -10.58 7.14 -6.67
C LEU A 184 -11.34 6.70 -7.92
N MET A 185 -12.64 6.99 -8.02
CA MET A 185 -13.46 6.59 -9.17
C MET A 185 -12.97 7.18 -10.50
N LYS A 186 -12.29 8.33 -10.48
CA LYS A 186 -11.65 8.94 -11.66
C LYS A 186 -10.49 8.12 -12.24
N TYR A 187 -9.96 7.18 -11.46
CA TYR A 187 -8.88 6.28 -11.86
C TYR A 187 -9.36 4.87 -12.23
N TRP A 188 -10.65 4.59 -12.09
CA TRP A 188 -11.19 3.22 -12.12
C TRP A 188 -10.98 2.52 -13.47
N PHE A 189 -10.38 1.33 -13.46
CA PHE A 189 -10.28 0.46 -14.63
C PHE A 189 -11.54 -0.42 -14.75
N PRO A 190 -12.31 -0.30 -15.84
CA PRO A 190 -13.60 -0.97 -15.95
C PRO A 190 -13.49 -2.45 -16.32
N VAL A 191 -14.33 -3.30 -15.70
CA VAL A 191 -14.43 -4.74 -15.97
C VAL A 191 -14.66 -5.06 -17.46
N SER A 192 -15.39 -4.20 -18.18
CA SER A 192 -15.65 -4.39 -19.62
C SER A 192 -14.40 -4.36 -20.49
N ARG A 193 -13.27 -3.85 -19.96
CA ARG A 193 -11.97 -3.80 -20.62
C ARG A 193 -10.99 -4.85 -20.12
N MET A 194 -11.40 -5.67 -19.15
CA MET A 194 -10.62 -6.81 -18.68
C MET A 194 -10.78 -7.96 -19.67
N ALA A 195 -9.69 -8.39 -20.28
CA ALA A 195 -9.73 -9.55 -21.14
C ALA A 195 -9.92 -10.82 -20.30
N LYS A 196 -10.53 -11.84 -20.91
CA LYS A 196 -10.80 -13.14 -20.30
C LYS A 196 -10.14 -14.22 -21.14
N ASN A 197 -9.91 -15.39 -20.56
CA ASN A 197 -9.45 -16.59 -21.26
C ASN A 197 -8.11 -16.42 -22.01
N GLY A 198 -7.06 -15.85 -21.39
CA GLY A 198 -5.77 -15.68 -22.08
C GLY A 198 -5.68 -14.43 -22.95
N GLY A 199 -6.74 -13.63 -23.02
CA GLY A 199 -6.77 -12.44 -23.87
C GLY A 199 -5.82 -11.34 -23.38
N LYS A 200 -5.31 -10.53 -24.31
CA LYS A 200 -4.46 -9.40 -23.96
C LYS A 200 -5.29 -8.28 -23.36
N TRP A 201 -4.90 -7.82 -22.18
CA TRP A 201 -5.44 -6.60 -21.59
C TRP A 201 -4.95 -5.37 -22.35
N PRO A 202 -5.55 -4.19 -22.13
CA PRO A 202 -4.95 -2.93 -22.57
C PRO A 202 -3.49 -2.82 -22.11
N THR A 203 -2.66 -2.20 -22.95
CA THR A 203 -1.29 -1.87 -22.60
C THR A 203 -1.26 -0.88 -21.43
N VAL A 204 -0.22 -0.92 -20.60
CA VAL A 204 -0.01 0.05 -19.51
C VAL A 204 -0.11 1.50 -20.04
N ASP A 205 0.47 1.79 -21.19
CA ASP A 205 0.40 3.12 -21.82
C ASP A 205 -1.03 3.57 -22.16
N ASP A 206 -1.90 2.63 -22.57
CA ASP A 206 -3.30 2.94 -22.86
C ASP A 206 -4.11 3.19 -21.59
N MET A 207 -3.86 2.40 -20.54
CA MET A 207 -4.47 2.59 -19.24
C MET A 207 -4.09 3.94 -18.64
N VAL A 208 -2.79 4.29 -18.67
CA VAL A 208 -2.27 5.59 -18.21
C VAL A 208 -2.87 6.74 -19.01
N ARG A 209 -2.83 6.67 -20.35
CA ARG A 209 -3.38 7.72 -21.24
C ARG A 209 -4.85 7.99 -21.00
N LYS A 210 -5.64 6.96 -20.65
CA LYS A 210 -7.08 7.08 -20.35
C LYS A 210 -7.35 7.38 -18.87
N ASN A 211 -6.31 7.57 -18.07
CA ASN A 211 -6.38 7.73 -16.62
C ASN A 211 -7.10 6.58 -15.92
N GLN A 212 -7.04 5.35 -16.46
CA GLN A 212 -7.63 4.15 -15.87
C GLN A 212 -6.56 3.37 -15.11
N ARG A 213 -6.09 3.96 -14.00
CA ARG A 213 -4.88 3.61 -13.27
C ARG A 213 -5.14 2.91 -11.93
N LEU A 214 -6.38 2.53 -11.66
CA LEU A 214 -6.78 1.77 -10.48
C LEU A 214 -7.52 0.49 -10.90
N VAL A 215 -6.87 -0.65 -10.73
CA VAL A 215 -7.47 -1.98 -10.95
C VAL A 215 -7.94 -2.51 -9.61
N VAL A 216 -9.21 -2.91 -9.50
CA VAL A 216 -9.76 -3.40 -8.23
C VAL A 216 -10.41 -4.76 -8.42
N PHE A 217 -9.99 -5.70 -7.61
CA PHE A 217 -10.53 -7.04 -7.52
C PHE A 217 -11.19 -7.27 -6.15
N THR A 218 -12.16 -8.18 -6.10
CA THR A 218 -12.83 -8.62 -4.87
C THR A 218 -12.94 -10.14 -4.82
N SER A 219 -12.91 -10.68 -3.60
CA SER A 219 -13.12 -12.09 -3.30
C SER A 219 -14.58 -12.54 -3.43
N LYS A 220 -15.55 -11.63 -3.60
CA LYS A 220 -16.98 -11.95 -3.77
C LYS A 220 -17.44 -11.85 -5.22
N SER A 221 -17.95 -12.95 -5.78
CA SER A 221 -18.37 -13.00 -7.20
C SER A 221 -19.60 -12.13 -7.52
N ALA A 222 -20.49 -11.90 -6.55
CA ALA A 222 -21.71 -11.09 -6.73
C ALA A 222 -21.41 -9.61 -7.02
N GLU A 223 -20.24 -9.12 -6.62
CA GLU A 223 -19.81 -7.73 -6.75
C GLU A 223 -19.51 -7.32 -8.19
N GLU A 224 -19.14 -8.28 -9.05
CA GLU A 224 -18.86 -7.98 -10.46
C GLU A 224 -20.11 -7.53 -11.20
N ALA A 225 -21.21 -8.26 -11.04
CA ALA A 225 -22.47 -7.93 -11.70
C ALA A 225 -23.18 -6.73 -11.05
N SER A 226 -23.07 -6.59 -9.74
CA SER A 226 -23.83 -5.58 -8.98
C SER A 226 -23.11 -4.24 -8.81
N LYS A 227 -21.78 -4.25 -8.65
CA LYS A 227 -20.97 -3.06 -8.36
C LYS A 227 -19.87 -2.80 -9.40
N GLY A 228 -19.68 -3.70 -10.37
CA GLY A 228 -18.63 -3.56 -11.39
C GLY A 228 -17.22 -3.73 -10.83
N ILE A 229 -17.05 -4.44 -9.71
CA ILE A 229 -15.76 -4.77 -9.12
C ILE A 229 -15.38 -6.18 -9.56
N ALA A 230 -14.21 -6.34 -10.18
CA ALA A 230 -13.83 -7.59 -10.83
C ALA A 230 -13.71 -8.75 -9.82
N TYR A 231 -14.32 -9.90 -10.11
CA TYR A 231 -14.14 -11.07 -9.25
C TYR A 231 -12.76 -11.69 -9.49
N GLN A 232 -11.89 -11.67 -8.48
CA GLN A 232 -10.45 -11.95 -8.64
C GLN A 232 -10.17 -13.28 -9.36
N TRP A 233 -10.89 -14.34 -8.97
CA TRP A 233 -10.68 -15.70 -9.48
C TRP A 233 -11.05 -15.89 -10.96
N ARG A 234 -11.65 -14.88 -11.62
CA ARG A 234 -11.87 -14.87 -13.08
C ARG A 234 -10.68 -14.35 -13.87
N TYR A 235 -9.84 -13.52 -13.25
CA TYR A 235 -8.83 -12.74 -13.98
C TYR A 235 -7.42 -12.98 -13.48
N VAL A 236 -7.25 -13.54 -12.29
CA VAL A 236 -5.97 -13.65 -11.60
C VAL A 236 -5.69 -15.10 -11.28
N VAL A 237 -4.45 -15.52 -11.50
CA VAL A 237 -3.91 -16.75 -10.94
C VAL A 237 -2.96 -16.37 -9.81
N GLU A 238 -3.24 -16.95 -8.67
CA GLU A 238 -2.36 -16.93 -7.52
C GLU A 238 -1.16 -17.85 -7.81
N ILE A 239 0.01 -17.26 -7.99
CA ILE A 239 1.25 -18.02 -8.01
C ILE A 239 1.72 -18.04 -6.56
N GLN A 240 1.62 -19.22 -5.94
CA GLN A 240 2.06 -19.45 -4.56
C GLN A 240 3.54 -19.05 -4.43
N SER A 241 3.83 -17.92 -3.78
CA SER A 241 5.19 -17.66 -3.33
C SER A 241 5.38 -18.37 -2.00
N GLU A 242 6.46 -19.15 -1.88
CA GLU A 242 6.99 -19.52 -0.56
C GLU A 242 7.03 -18.25 0.31
N SER A 243 6.57 -18.35 1.56
CA SER A 243 6.47 -17.22 2.48
C SER A 243 7.87 -16.68 2.79
N TYR A 244 8.39 -15.76 1.97
CA TYR A 244 9.64 -15.06 2.26
C TYR A 244 9.30 -13.82 3.09
N TYR A 245 9.74 -13.83 4.34
CA TYR A 245 9.83 -12.63 5.15
C TYR A 245 10.98 -11.80 4.58
N PHE A 246 10.66 -10.67 3.95
CA PHE A 246 11.65 -9.68 3.55
C PHE A 246 11.74 -8.67 4.68
N PRO A 247 12.90 -8.55 5.38
CA PRO A 247 13.06 -7.58 6.47
C PRO A 247 12.66 -6.16 6.06
N GLU A 248 12.83 -5.84 4.78
CA GLU A 248 12.60 -4.52 4.19
C GLU A 248 11.14 -4.27 3.74
N PHE A 249 10.28 -5.30 3.70
CA PHE A 249 8.91 -5.21 3.16
C PHE A 249 7.85 -5.94 4.00
N GLY A 250 8.23 -6.60 5.10
CA GLY A 250 7.34 -7.52 5.80
C GLY A 250 7.01 -8.77 4.97
N THR A 251 5.80 -9.31 5.14
CA THR A 251 5.38 -10.50 4.38
C THR A 251 4.93 -10.11 2.97
N ILE A 252 5.74 -10.47 1.97
CA ILE A 252 5.35 -10.45 0.56
C ILE A 252 4.81 -11.85 0.22
N HIS A 253 3.52 -11.94 -0.11
CA HIS A 253 2.89 -13.23 -0.46
C HIS A 253 2.48 -13.37 -1.92
N TRP A 254 2.55 -12.30 -2.74
CA TRP A 254 1.83 -12.32 -4.02
C TRP A 254 2.64 -11.78 -5.20
N LEU A 255 2.90 -12.69 -6.15
CA LEU A 255 3.12 -12.33 -7.55
C LEU A 255 1.82 -12.60 -8.31
N VAL A 256 1.11 -11.54 -8.70
CA VAL A 256 -0.13 -11.68 -9.45
C VAL A 256 0.21 -11.71 -10.94
N ARG A 257 -0.08 -12.85 -11.59
CA ARG A 257 -0.23 -12.92 -13.03
C ARG A 257 -1.71 -12.96 -13.35
N THR A 258 -2.19 -11.92 -14.01
CA THR A 258 -3.52 -11.94 -14.60
C THR A 258 -3.53 -12.87 -15.82
N ASN A 259 -4.57 -13.69 -15.93
CA ASN A 259 -4.78 -14.65 -17.03
C ASN A 259 -5.16 -13.96 -18.35
#